data_AF-X1M8A8-F1
#
_entry.id   AF-X1M8A8-F1
#
_cell.length_a   1.000
_cell.length_b   1.000
_cell.length_c   1.000
_cell.angle_alpha   90.00
_cell.angle_beta   90.00
_cell.angle_gamma   90.00
#
_symmetry.space_group_name_H-M   'P 1'
#
loop_
_entity.id
_entity.type
_entity.pdbx_description
1 polymer ?
#
loop_
_entity_poly.entity_id
_entity_poly.type
_entity_poly.pdbx_seq_one_letter_code
_entity_poly.pdbx_strand_id
1 'polypeptide(L)'
;ELGEIKYSTGTTIDYIESGHIFSEYLNIKPSWSAYVDKDTCEGWKVLASAFGTHVVSLTRRIGLGHIVLLPSDYDYHNGELVERCIKKLLAGREITPQPSWAKAILVPGQQELISKITQINEQIDALEKERETIVDANDKLERWKCLLYEKGKHQLEAVVRDALALLGCNIEPQPDKDSDGVVTFEYGKALLEVGGSKGIIRIEKIGELTNNIGNFIMRKRIKVKGILVGNPFCEEPLDNRPPKGSQKPLFAKELIESAEAQGITVLLSTDLYEA
;
A
#
# COMPACT_ATOMS: atom_id res chain seq x y z
N GLU A 1 -15.77 12.79 -41.67
CA GLU A 1 -15.43 12.02 -40.45
C GLU A 1 -14.60 12.90 -39.55
N LEU A 2 -14.43 12.58 -38.26
CA LEU A 2 -13.53 13.37 -37.42
C LEU A 2 -12.08 12.97 -37.73
N GLY A 3 -11.19 13.94 -37.90
CA GLY A 3 -9.76 13.68 -38.09
C GLY A 3 -9.08 13.04 -36.89
N GLU A 4 -7.77 12.80 -37.04
CA GLU A 4 -6.94 12.21 -35.99
C GLU A 4 -6.92 13.09 -34.73
N ILE A 5 -7.11 12.45 -33.58
CA ILE A 5 -6.98 13.09 -32.27
C ILE A 5 -5.50 13.20 -31.93
N LYS A 6 -5.03 14.43 -31.70
CA LYS A 6 -3.66 14.74 -31.31
C LYS A 6 -3.60 15.06 -29.83
N TYR A 7 -2.55 14.60 -29.16
CA TYR A 7 -2.35 14.79 -27.72
C TYR A 7 -1.43 15.98 -27.46
N SER A 8 -1.88 16.91 -26.64
CA SER A 8 -1.12 18.08 -26.16
C SER A 8 -1.90 18.71 -25.02
N THR A 9 -1.22 19.43 -24.12
CA THR A 9 -1.85 20.02 -22.94
C THR A 9 -1.89 21.53 -22.98
N GLY A 10 -2.97 22.14 -22.50
CA GLY A 10 -3.06 23.59 -22.36
C GLY A 10 -4.26 24.05 -21.52
N THR A 11 -4.30 25.35 -21.25
CA THR A 11 -5.38 26.02 -20.49
C THR A 11 -6.01 27.17 -21.27
N THR A 12 -5.42 27.56 -22.40
CA THR A 12 -6.00 28.57 -23.29
C THR A 12 -7.13 27.96 -24.11
N ILE A 13 -8.32 28.54 -23.99
CA ILE A 13 -9.51 28.18 -24.76
C ILE A 13 -10.18 29.47 -25.24
N ASP A 14 -10.41 29.52 -26.55
CA ASP A 14 -11.18 30.54 -27.26
C ASP A 14 -12.56 29.96 -27.61
N TYR A 15 -13.63 30.57 -27.10
CA TYR A 15 -15.00 30.15 -27.41
C TYR A 15 -15.42 30.69 -28.76
N ILE A 16 -15.89 29.79 -29.61
CA ILE A 16 -16.35 30.13 -30.95
C ILE A 16 -17.88 30.29 -30.95
N GLU A 17 -18.59 29.53 -30.12
CA GLU A 17 -20.06 29.54 -30.07
C GLU A 17 -20.58 29.83 -28.65
N SER A 18 -20.77 31.12 -28.33
CA SER A 18 -21.23 31.56 -27.00
C SER A 18 -22.67 31.16 -26.65
N GLY A 19 -23.50 30.90 -27.66
CA GLY A 19 -24.91 30.50 -27.50
C GLY A 19 -25.15 29.00 -27.29
N HIS A 20 -24.11 28.16 -27.30
CA HIS A 20 -24.29 26.71 -27.15
C HIS A 20 -24.56 26.32 -25.69
N ILE A 21 -25.30 25.22 -25.47
CA ILE A 21 -25.72 24.77 -24.13
C ILE A 21 -24.54 24.47 -23.20
N PHE A 22 -23.40 24.05 -23.75
CA PHE A 22 -22.17 23.79 -23.02
C PHE A 22 -21.26 25.02 -22.86
N SER A 23 -21.71 26.22 -23.27
CA SER A 23 -20.90 27.43 -23.10
C SER A 23 -20.64 27.76 -21.64
N GLU A 24 -21.56 27.42 -20.72
CA GLU A 24 -21.36 27.56 -19.27
C GLU A 24 -20.18 26.73 -18.75
N TYR A 25 -20.07 25.46 -19.16
CA TYR A 25 -18.93 24.62 -18.82
C TYR A 25 -17.66 25.13 -19.49
N LEU A 26 -17.73 25.44 -20.78
CA LEU A 26 -16.55 25.89 -21.51
C LEU A 26 -15.99 27.16 -20.89
N ASN A 27 -16.82 28.15 -20.51
CA ASN A 27 -16.46 29.45 -19.95
C ASN A 27 -15.54 29.40 -18.72
N ILE A 28 -15.48 28.30 -17.97
CA ILE A 28 -14.56 28.15 -16.83
C ILE A 28 -13.11 27.94 -17.28
N LYS A 29 -12.84 27.89 -18.59
CA LYS A 29 -11.53 27.66 -19.21
C LYS A 29 -10.87 26.38 -18.69
N PRO A 30 -11.52 25.21 -18.89
CA PRO A 30 -10.97 23.93 -18.45
C PRO A 30 -9.63 23.66 -19.13
N SER A 31 -8.75 22.93 -18.43
CA SER A 31 -7.58 22.34 -19.07
C SER A 31 -7.96 21.32 -20.16
N TRP A 32 -7.10 21.15 -21.15
CA TRP A 32 -7.29 20.17 -22.22
C TRP A 32 -6.03 19.34 -22.40
N SER A 33 -6.18 18.07 -22.82
CA SER A 33 -5.07 17.13 -23.07
C SER A 33 -5.06 16.56 -24.50
N ALA A 34 -6.03 16.95 -25.32
CA ALA A 34 -6.16 16.54 -26.70
C ALA A 34 -6.88 17.59 -27.55
N TYR A 35 -6.62 17.57 -28.85
CA TYR A 35 -7.27 18.42 -29.85
C TYR A 35 -7.39 17.71 -31.19
N VAL A 36 -8.19 18.29 -32.09
CA VAL A 36 -8.29 17.90 -33.51
C VAL A 36 -8.01 19.13 -34.37
N ASP A 37 -7.35 18.96 -35.51
CA ASP A 37 -7.13 20.08 -36.43
C ASP A 37 -8.46 20.56 -37.02
N LYS A 38 -8.69 21.87 -36.99
CA LYS A 38 -9.94 22.50 -37.46
C LYS A 38 -10.36 22.07 -38.87
N ASP A 39 -9.40 21.92 -39.76
CA ASP A 39 -9.63 21.55 -41.17
C ASP A 39 -10.12 20.10 -41.34
N THR A 40 -10.03 19.29 -40.29
CA THR A 40 -10.46 17.88 -40.26
C THR A 40 -11.79 17.65 -39.54
N CYS A 41 -12.49 18.73 -39.17
CA CYS A 41 -13.74 18.68 -38.41
C CYS A 41 -15.01 18.75 -39.29
N GLU A 42 -14.95 18.24 -40.53
CA GLU A 42 -16.09 18.33 -41.47
C GLU A 42 -17.36 17.66 -40.91
N GLY A 43 -18.48 18.41 -40.91
CA GLY A 43 -19.77 17.95 -40.39
C GLY A 43 -19.91 18.02 -38.86
N TRP A 44 -18.93 18.57 -38.15
CA TRP A 44 -18.99 18.88 -36.73
C TRP A 44 -19.12 20.39 -36.50
N LYS A 45 -19.91 20.77 -35.50
CA LYS A 45 -19.97 22.16 -35.03
C LYS A 45 -18.88 22.36 -33.98
N VAL A 46 -17.92 23.22 -34.28
CA VAL A 46 -16.85 23.59 -33.35
C VAL A 46 -17.40 24.52 -32.28
N LEU A 47 -17.16 24.19 -31.01
CA LEU A 47 -17.62 24.97 -29.86
C LEU A 47 -16.49 25.82 -29.28
N ALA A 48 -15.28 25.28 -29.24
CA ALA A 48 -14.10 25.97 -28.74
C ALA A 48 -12.80 25.45 -29.38
N SER A 49 -11.80 26.33 -29.49
CA SER A 49 -10.47 25.98 -29.95
C SER A 49 -9.38 26.61 -29.08
N ALA A 50 -8.17 26.07 -29.16
CA ALA A 50 -6.95 26.71 -28.69
C ALA A 50 -6.16 27.21 -29.90
N PHE A 51 -5.54 28.38 -29.77
CA PHE A 51 -4.70 28.99 -30.81
C PHE A 51 -5.38 29.13 -32.18
N GLY A 52 -6.71 29.21 -32.20
CA GLY A 52 -7.52 29.34 -33.42
C GLY A 52 -7.65 28.07 -34.29
N THR A 53 -6.68 27.15 -34.26
CA THR A 53 -6.61 25.97 -35.14
C THR A 53 -6.80 24.63 -34.43
N HIS A 54 -6.52 24.54 -33.12
CA HIS A 54 -6.65 23.30 -32.35
C HIS A 54 -8.05 23.20 -31.76
N VAL A 55 -8.94 22.41 -32.34
CA VAL A 55 -10.29 22.24 -31.81
C VAL A 55 -10.26 21.37 -30.57
N VAL A 56 -10.73 21.92 -29.44
CA VAL A 56 -10.77 21.24 -28.13
C VAL A 56 -12.18 20.90 -27.68
N SER A 57 -13.20 21.47 -28.32
CA SER A 57 -14.60 21.09 -28.09
C SER A 57 -15.42 21.20 -29.37
N LEU A 58 -16.22 20.18 -29.64
CA LEU A 58 -17.03 20.05 -30.85
C LEU A 58 -18.27 19.19 -30.59
N THR A 59 -19.31 19.40 -31.38
CA THR A 59 -20.58 18.69 -31.25
C THR A 59 -21.14 18.27 -32.61
N ARG A 60 -21.84 17.14 -32.63
CA ARG A 60 -22.57 16.67 -33.81
C ARG A 60 -23.82 15.94 -33.39
N ARG A 61 -24.90 16.18 -34.13
CA ARG A 61 -26.15 15.44 -34.00
C ARG A 61 -26.08 14.18 -34.87
N ILE A 62 -26.41 13.03 -34.28
CA ILE A 62 -26.51 11.75 -34.99
C ILE A 62 -27.90 11.17 -34.72
N GLY A 63 -28.80 11.29 -35.70
CA GLY A 63 -30.21 10.92 -35.55
C GLY A 63 -30.89 11.69 -34.40
N LEU A 64 -31.34 10.94 -33.39
CA LEU A 64 -31.90 11.48 -32.14
C LEU A 64 -30.82 11.73 -31.06
N GLY A 65 -29.56 11.34 -31.26
CA GLY A 65 -28.48 11.54 -30.30
C GLY A 65 -27.68 12.81 -30.53
N HIS A 66 -26.93 13.23 -29.50
CA HIS A 66 -25.87 14.23 -29.60
C HIS A 66 -24.56 13.59 -29.18
N ILE A 67 -23.48 13.83 -29.94
CA ILE A 67 -22.12 13.61 -29.48
C ILE A 67 -21.53 14.98 -29.18
N VAL A 68 -21.04 15.16 -27.97
CA VAL A 68 -20.37 16.39 -27.53
C VAL A 68 -19.02 15.98 -26.96
N LEU A 69 -17.93 16.51 -27.54
CA LEU A 69 -16.59 16.37 -26.99
C LEU A 69 -16.26 17.61 -26.18
N LEU A 70 -15.84 17.40 -24.93
CA LEU A 70 -15.47 18.44 -23.99
C LEU A 70 -14.02 18.22 -23.52
N PRO A 71 -13.27 19.29 -23.21
CA PRO A 71 -11.97 19.19 -22.56
C PRO A 71 -12.04 18.38 -21.26
N SER A 72 -11.02 17.56 -21.03
CA SER A 72 -10.93 16.69 -19.86
C SER A 72 -10.36 17.45 -18.65
N ASP A 73 -11.12 18.41 -18.13
CA ASP A 73 -10.87 19.02 -16.81
C ASP A 73 -12.03 18.71 -15.88
N TYR A 74 -12.36 17.42 -15.83
CA TYR A 74 -13.42 16.91 -14.99
C TYR A 74 -12.88 16.71 -13.58
N ASP A 75 -13.19 17.63 -12.69
CA ASP A 75 -13.10 17.44 -11.25
C ASP A 75 -14.51 17.44 -10.62
N TYR A 76 -14.61 17.03 -9.36
CA TYR A 76 -15.88 16.99 -8.63
C TYR A 76 -16.62 18.34 -8.61
N HIS A 77 -15.89 19.47 -8.72
CA HIS A 77 -16.46 20.81 -8.62
C HIS A 77 -17.13 21.26 -9.93
N ASN A 78 -16.62 20.80 -11.08
CA ASN A 78 -17.16 21.14 -12.40
C ASN A 78 -18.21 20.13 -12.90
N GLY A 79 -18.37 18.99 -12.22
CA GLY A 79 -19.36 17.95 -12.55
C GLY A 79 -20.81 18.43 -12.55
N GLU A 80 -21.19 19.29 -11.59
CA GLU A 80 -22.55 19.86 -11.52
C GLU A 80 -22.88 20.76 -12.72
N LEU A 81 -21.87 21.46 -13.26
CA LEU A 81 -22.03 22.31 -14.44
C LEU A 81 -22.27 21.46 -15.69
N VAL A 82 -21.50 20.39 -15.87
CA VAL A 82 -21.69 19.43 -16.97
C VAL A 82 -23.07 18.79 -16.87
N GLU A 83 -23.50 18.35 -15.68
CA GLU A 83 -24.83 17.78 -15.46
C GLU A 83 -25.94 18.76 -15.86
N ARG A 84 -25.81 20.04 -15.48
CA ARG A 84 -26.77 21.08 -15.86
C ARG A 84 -26.83 21.30 -17.36
N CYS A 85 -25.68 21.32 -18.05
CA CYS A 85 -25.61 21.43 -19.50
C CYS A 85 -26.29 20.23 -20.18
N ILE A 86 -26.07 19.00 -19.67
CA ILE A 86 -26.72 17.79 -20.17
C ILE A 86 -28.24 17.88 -19.95
N LYS A 87 -28.70 18.29 -18.77
CA LYS A 87 -30.14 18.48 -18.49
C LYS A 87 -30.77 19.49 -19.45
N LYS A 88 -30.12 20.63 -19.71
CA LYS A 88 -30.55 21.63 -20.69
C LYS A 88 -30.58 21.08 -22.13
N LEU A 89 -29.57 20.29 -22.52
CA LEU A 89 -29.53 19.61 -23.83
C LEU A 89 -30.69 18.64 -24.00
N LEU A 90 -31.12 18.01 -22.91
CA LEU A 90 -32.24 17.07 -22.87
C LEU A 90 -33.59 17.76 -22.60
N ALA A 91 -33.63 19.05 -22.26
CA ALA A 91 -34.82 19.78 -21.80
C ALA A 91 -35.91 20.01 -22.87
N GLY A 92 -35.73 19.48 -24.09
CA GLY A 92 -36.78 19.36 -25.10
C GLY A 92 -37.42 17.96 -25.18
N ARG A 93 -37.05 17.05 -24.28
CA ARG A 93 -37.66 15.73 -24.12
C ARG A 93 -38.34 15.70 -22.77
N GLU A 94 -39.65 15.62 -22.76
CA GLU A 94 -40.39 15.21 -21.57
C GLU A 94 -40.04 13.74 -21.28
N ILE A 95 -38.90 13.53 -20.62
CA ILE A 95 -38.63 12.26 -19.96
C ILE A 95 -39.52 12.29 -18.73
N THR A 96 -40.67 11.62 -18.78
CA THR A 96 -41.49 11.42 -17.59
C THR A 96 -40.63 10.66 -16.58
N PRO A 97 -40.27 11.27 -15.42
CA PRO A 97 -39.51 10.56 -14.41
C PRO A 97 -40.34 9.35 -13.98
N GLN A 98 -39.71 8.18 -13.92
CA GLN A 98 -40.41 6.96 -13.55
C GLN A 98 -41.02 7.15 -12.14
N PRO A 99 -42.35 7.06 -12.00
CA PRO A 99 -42.99 7.26 -10.71
C PRO A 99 -42.62 6.11 -9.76
N SER A 100 -42.61 6.37 -8.45
CA SER A 100 -42.21 5.40 -7.43
C SER A 100 -43.01 4.10 -7.49
N TRP A 101 -44.32 4.18 -7.78
CA TRP A 101 -45.18 3.00 -7.93
C TRP A 101 -44.75 2.10 -9.09
N ALA A 102 -44.25 2.67 -10.19
CA ALA A 102 -43.82 1.90 -11.35
C ALA A 102 -42.50 1.17 -11.11
N LYS A 103 -41.65 1.65 -10.17
CA LYS A 103 -40.43 0.95 -9.76
C LYS A 103 -40.72 -0.35 -9.00
N ALA A 104 -41.88 -0.46 -8.36
CA ALA A 104 -42.30 -1.64 -7.62
C ALA A 104 -42.88 -2.73 -8.53
N ILE A 105 -43.18 -2.43 -9.79
CA ILE A 105 -43.70 -3.40 -10.76
C ILE A 105 -42.54 -4.11 -11.42
N LEU A 106 -42.49 -5.44 -11.28
CA LEU A 106 -41.54 -6.29 -11.97
C LEU A 106 -42.11 -6.74 -13.31
N VAL A 107 -41.29 -6.68 -14.36
CA VAL A 107 -41.62 -7.28 -15.67
C VAL A 107 -41.24 -8.76 -15.69
N PRO A 108 -41.83 -9.59 -16.58
CA PRO A 108 -41.45 -10.99 -16.73
C PRO A 108 -39.93 -11.16 -16.93
N GLY A 109 -39.33 -12.12 -16.21
CA GLY A 109 -37.87 -12.36 -16.21
C GLY A 109 -37.06 -11.42 -15.30
N GLN A 110 -37.61 -10.29 -14.86
CA GLN A 110 -36.88 -9.36 -13.98
C GLN A 110 -36.61 -9.96 -12.59
N GLN A 111 -37.54 -10.77 -12.06
CA GLN A 111 -37.36 -11.42 -10.76
C GLN A 111 -36.18 -12.40 -10.76
N GLU A 112 -36.01 -13.18 -11.85
CA GLU A 112 -34.88 -14.11 -12.00
C GLU A 112 -33.55 -13.37 -12.05
N LEU A 113 -33.50 -12.24 -12.77
CA LEU A 113 -32.32 -11.38 -12.83
C LEU A 113 -32.00 -10.76 -11.46
N ILE A 114 -33.01 -10.28 -10.73
CA ILE A 114 -32.83 -9.76 -9.36
C ILE A 114 -32.25 -10.84 -8.46
N SER A 115 -32.82 -12.06 -8.47
CA SER A 115 -32.31 -13.18 -7.68
C SER A 115 -30.87 -13.55 -8.04
N LYS A 116 -30.52 -13.52 -9.33
CA LYS A 116 -29.14 -13.77 -9.78
C LYS A 116 -28.17 -12.65 -9.34
N ILE A 117 -28.60 -11.39 -9.38
CA ILE A 117 -27.83 -10.25 -8.85
C ILE A 117 -27.60 -10.45 -7.35
N THR A 118 -28.63 -10.80 -6.59
CA THR A 118 -28.50 -11.08 -5.14
C THR A 118 -27.50 -12.20 -4.88
N GLN A 119 -27.61 -13.33 -5.59
CA GLN A 119 -26.68 -14.45 -5.44
C GLN A 119 -25.23 -14.07 -5.79
N ILE A 120 -25.03 -13.28 -6.85
CA ILE A 120 -23.69 -12.79 -7.22
C ILE A 120 -23.15 -11.86 -6.13
N ASN A 121 -23.96 -10.96 -5.58
CA ASN A 121 -23.53 -10.07 -4.51
C ASN A 121 -23.14 -10.85 -3.24
N GLU A 122 -23.90 -11.88 -2.87
CA GLU A 122 -23.55 -12.76 -1.74
C GLU A 122 -22.20 -13.47 -1.96
N GLN A 123 -21.92 -13.89 -3.20
CA GLN A 123 -20.64 -14.49 -3.57
C GLN A 123 -19.50 -13.47 -3.49
N ILE A 124 -19.73 -12.23 -3.93
CA ILE A 124 -18.75 -11.14 -3.80
C ILE A 124 -18.43 -10.89 -2.33
N ASP A 125 -19.44 -10.73 -1.48
CA ASP A 125 -19.27 -10.49 -0.05
C ASP A 125 -18.48 -11.62 0.64
N ALA A 126 -18.72 -12.87 0.25
CA ALA A 126 -17.99 -14.02 0.77
C ALA A 126 -16.51 -14.02 0.33
N LEU A 127 -16.25 -13.77 -0.94
CA LEU A 127 -14.89 -13.68 -1.49
C LEU A 127 -14.10 -12.50 -0.92
N GLU A 128 -14.76 -11.37 -0.63
CA GLU A 128 -14.12 -10.22 0.01
C GLU A 128 -13.66 -10.55 1.43
N LYS A 129 -14.48 -11.25 2.23
CA LYS A 129 -14.09 -11.71 3.58
C LYS A 129 -12.95 -12.73 3.54
N GLU A 130 -12.99 -13.65 2.57
CA GLU A 130 -11.90 -14.62 2.37
C GLU A 130 -10.60 -13.89 2.01
N ARG A 131 -10.67 -12.93 1.08
CA ARG A 131 -9.55 -12.08 0.71
C ARG A 131 -8.98 -11.34 1.91
N GLU A 132 -9.81 -10.72 2.73
CA GLU A 132 -9.36 -10.02 3.96
C GLU A 132 -8.63 -10.98 4.91
N THR A 133 -9.17 -12.18 5.11
CA THR A 133 -8.52 -13.21 5.94
C THR A 133 -7.14 -13.61 5.39
N ILE A 134 -7.02 -13.76 4.06
CA ILE A 134 -5.77 -14.09 3.39
C ILE A 134 -4.78 -12.93 3.48
N VAL A 135 -5.23 -11.68 3.31
CA VAL A 135 -4.39 -10.48 3.45
C VAL A 135 -3.85 -10.39 4.87
N ASP A 136 -4.71 -10.53 5.90
CA ASP A 136 -4.28 -10.52 7.30
C ASP A 136 -3.28 -11.63 7.61
N ALA A 137 -3.47 -12.83 7.04
CA ALA A 137 -2.53 -13.94 7.18
C ALA A 137 -1.20 -13.63 6.50
N ASN A 138 -1.23 -13.05 5.30
CA ASN A 138 -0.03 -12.64 4.58
C ASN A 138 0.74 -11.54 5.33
N ASP A 139 0.05 -10.53 5.85
CA ASP A 139 0.68 -9.43 6.60
C ASP A 139 1.36 -9.94 7.89
N LYS A 140 0.76 -10.95 8.55
CA LYS A 140 1.40 -11.65 9.67
C LYS A 140 2.67 -12.38 9.24
N LEU A 141 2.70 -12.95 8.05
CA LEU A 141 3.89 -13.62 7.51
C LEU A 141 4.97 -12.62 7.08
N GLU A 142 4.58 -11.51 6.45
CA GLU A 142 5.49 -10.45 6.01
C GLU A 142 6.28 -9.85 7.17
N ARG A 143 5.67 -9.76 8.36
CA ARG A 143 6.35 -9.32 9.59
C ARG A 143 7.62 -10.11 9.91
N TRP A 144 7.72 -11.39 9.52
CA TRP A 144 8.95 -12.17 9.75
C TRP A 144 10.15 -11.67 8.96
N LYS A 145 9.93 -10.95 7.86
CA LYS A 145 11.02 -10.30 7.11
C LYS A 145 11.75 -9.25 7.95
N CYS A 146 11.15 -8.71 9.01
CA CYS A 146 11.84 -7.82 9.95
C CYS A 146 13.09 -8.48 10.55
N LEU A 147 13.12 -9.81 10.73
CA LEU A 147 14.33 -10.53 11.16
C LEU A 147 15.52 -10.34 10.21
N LEU A 148 15.25 -10.00 8.94
CA LEU A 148 16.27 -9.86 7.90
C LEU A 148 16.86 -8.45 7.90
N TYR A 149 16.09 -7.39 8.15
CA TYR A 149 16.55 -6.02 7.88
C TYR A 149 16.39 -5.03 9.05
N GLU A 150 15.58 -5.35 10.06
CA GLU A 150 15.31 -4.40 11.14
C GLU A 150 16.47 -4.30 12.14
N LYS A 151 16.45 -3.19 12.89
CA LYS A 151 17.35 -2.92 14.02
C LYS A 151 16.61 -2.21 15.15
N GLY A 152 17.09 -2.38 16.37
CA GLY A 152 16.64 -1.62 17.55
C GLY A 152 15.34 -2.12 18.19
N LYS A 153 14.94 -1.38 19.24
CA LYS A 153 14.01 -1.82 20.29
C LYS A 153 12.58 -2.12 19.87
N HIS A 154 12.07 -1.35 18.92
CA HIS A 154 10.66 -1.43 18.57
C HIS A 154 10.35 -2.45 17.48
N GLN A 155 11.35 -2.85 16.69
CA GLN A 155 11.13 -3.70 15.52
C GLN A 155 11.82 -5.05 15.68
N LEU A 156 13.16 -5.07 15.68
CA LEU A 156 13.91 -6.33 15.70
C LEU A 156 13.67 -7.12 17.00
N GLU A 157 13.73 -6.48 18.17
CA GLU A 157 13.51 -7.16 19.45
C GLU A 157 12.15 -7.85 19.51
N ALA A 158 11.09 -7.18 19.07
CA ALA A 158 9.74 -7.73 19.12
C ALA A 158 9.60 -8.99 18.26
N VAL A 159 10.13 -8.96 17.04
CA VAL A 159 10.02 -10.12 16.12
C VAL A 159 10.95 -11.26 16.54
N VAL A 160 12.11 -10.98 17.14
CA VAL A 160 12.99 -12.01 17.73
C VAL A 160 12.30 -12.71 18.89
N ARG A 161 11.60 -11.98 19.78
CA ARG A 161 10.83 -12.59 20.88
C ARG A 161 9.73 -13.51 20.34
N ASP A 162 9.01 -13.07 19.32
CA ASP A 162 7.95 -13.86 18.71
C ASP A 162 8.51 -15.12 18.02
N ALA A 163 9.66 -15.02 17.35
CA ALA A 163 10.32 -16.16 16.73
C ALA A 163 10.77 -17.20 17.77
N LEU A 164 11.40 -16.75 18.87
CA LEU A 164 11.76 -17.66 19.97
C LEU A 164 10.51 -18.29 20.62
N ALA A 165 9.40 -17.57 20.70
CA ALA A 165 8.14 -18.12 21.21
C ALA A 165 7.58 -19.21 20.30
N LEU A 166 7.67 -19.05 18.97
CA LEU A 166 7.33 -20.11 18.01
C LEU A 166 8.18 -21.36 18.18
N LEU A 167 9.45 -21.20 18.55
CA LEU A 167 10.37 -22.30 18.88
C LEU A 167 10.12 -22.93 20.26
N GLY A 168 9.01 -22.58 20.93
CA GLY A 168 8.58 -23.17 22.19
C GLY A 168 9.18 -22.53 23.44
N CYS A 169 9.83 -21.37 23.31
CA CYS A 169 10.32 -20.62 24.47
C CYS A 169 9.20 -19.76 25.08
N ASN A 170 9.23 -19.57 26.40
CA ASN A 170 8.41 -18.56 27.05
C ASN A 170 9.22 -17.29 27.28
N ILE A 171 8.78 -16.14 26.77
CA ILE A 171 9.54 -14.90 26.78
C ILE A 171 8.80 -13.87 27.63
N GLU A 172 9.46 -13.37 28.66
CA GLU A 172 8.99 -12.22 29.45
C GLU A 172 9.72 -10.95 28.99
N PRO A 173 9.03 -9.98 28.34
CA PRO A 173 9.64 -8.70 27.97
C PRO A 173 10.11 -7.93 29.21
N GLN A 174 11.24 -7.23 29.09
CA GLN A 174 11.78 -6.38 30.16
C GLN A 174 11.83 -4.91 29.70
N PRO A 175 10.67 -4.24 29.51
CA PRO A 175 10.60 -2.89 28.94
C PRO A 175 11.37 -1.84 29.76
N ASP A 176 11.53 -2.07 31.07
CA ASP A 176 12.05 -1.12 32.05
C ASP A 176 13.47 -1.42 32.57
N LYS A 177 14.18 -2.48 32.12
CA LYS A 177 15.54 -2.78 32.64
C LYS A 177 16.31 -3.90 31.91
N ASP A 178 17.63 -3.71 31.86
CA ASP A 178 18.74 -4.67 31.74
C ASP A 178 18.73 -5.69 30.57
N SER A 179 17.68 -5.92 29.81
CA SER A 179 17.73 -6.86 28.66
C SER A 179 16.49 -6.71 27.79
N ASP A 180 16.51 -7.35 26.62
CA ASP A 180 15.36 -7.33 25.71
C ASP A 180 14.30 -8.38 26.09
N GLY A 181 14.66 -9.33 26.95
CA GLY A 181 13.71 -10.26 27.56
C GLY A 181 14.37 -11.33 28.40
N VAL A 182 13.55 -12.02 29.21
CA VAL A 182 13.94 -13.25 29.89
C VAL A 182 13.32 -14.42 29.15
N VAL A 183 14.16 -15.26 28.58
CA VAL A 183 13.78 -16.49 27.88
C VAL A 183 13.76 -17.63 28.89
N THR A 184 12.63 -18.31 29.02
CA THR A 184 12.48 -19.52 29.82
C THR A 184 12.20 -20.69 28.89
N PHE A 185 12.97 -21.76 29.05
CA PHE A 185 12.81 -23.02 28.32
C PHE A 185 12.96 -24.20 29.28
N GLU A 186 12.68 -25.42 28.82
CA GLU A 186 12.67 -26.61 29.69
C GLU A 186 14.00 -26.84 30.45
N TYR A 187 15.12 -26.40 29.85
CA TYR A 187 16.47 -26.56 30.42
C TYR A 187 16.95 -25.37 31.27
N GLY A 188 16.18 -24.29 31.40
CA GLY A 188 16.54 -23.16 32.24
C GLY A 188 16.11 -21.78 31.73
N LYS A 189 16.81 -20.75 32.21
CA LYS A 189 16.54 -19.35 31.88
C LYS A 189 17.74 -18.66 31.24
N ALA A 190 17.49 -17.79 30.29
CA ALA A 190 18.50 -16.93 29.67
C ALA A 190 18.02 -15.47 29.58
N LEU A 191 18.94 -14.52 29.69
CA LEU A 191 18.70 -13.14 29.28
C LEU A 191 18.94 -13.01 27.78
N LEU A 192 18.06 -12.29 27.10
CA LEU A 192 18.11 -12.01 25.68
C LEU A 192 18.65 -10.58 25.45
N GLU A 193 19.65 -10.48 24.59
CA GLU A 193 20.12 -9.24 23.99
C GLU A 193 20.01 -9.35 22.47
N VAL A 194 19.52 -8.31 21.82
CA VAL A 194 19.24 -8.26 20.38
C VAL A 194 19.86 -7.01 19.79
N GLY A 195 20.64 -7.17 18.72
CA GLY A 195 21.35 -6.06 18.10
C GLY A 195 21.39 -6.14 16.59
N GLY A 196 20.95 -5.08 15.91
CA GLY A 196 21.17 -4.88 14.47
C GLY A 196 22.32 -3.90 14.22
N SER A 197 23.11 -4.14 13.16
CA SER A 197 24.25 -3.29 12.79
C SER A 197 24.35 -3.16 11.27
N LYS A 198 24.84 -2.00 10.80
CA LYS A 198 25.20 -1.81 9.38
C LYS A 198 26.43 -2.64 8.98
N GLY A 199 27.23 -3.06 9.95
CA GLY A 199 28.40 -3.91 9.75
C GLY A 199 28.32 -5.13 10.66
N ILE A 200 29.48 -5.58 11.14
CA ILE A 200 29.55 -6.65 12.14
C ILE A 200 28.89 -6.25 13.46
N ILE A 201 28.44 -7.24 14.22
CA ILE A 201 28.09 -7.05 15.64
C ILE A 201 29.39 -6.97 16.45
N ARG A 202 29.54 -5.91 17.25
CA ARG A 202 30.76 -5.60 17.98
C ARG A 202 30.69 -6.01 19.46
N ILE A 203 31.86 -6.09 20.09
CA ILE A 203 32.06 -6.58 21.47
C ILE A 203 31.23 -5.85 22.54
N GLU A 204 30.81 -4.61 22.30
CA GLU A 204 30.03 -3.84 23.27
C GLU A 204 28.72 -4.55 23.62
N LYS A 205 28.11 -5.26 22.66
CA LYS A 205 26.86 -6.01 22.89
C LYS A 205 27.00 -7.16 23.87
N ILE A 206 28.12 -7.88 23.83
CA ILE A 206 28.34 -8.94 24.83
C ILE A 206 28.71 -8.36 26.20
N GLY A 207 29.37 -7.20 26.23
CA GLY A 207 29.64 -6.46 27.47
C GLY A 207 28.35 -6.04 28.18
N GLU A 208 27.40 -5.48 27.43
CA GLU A 208 26.05 -5.15 27.91
C GLU A 208 25.37 -6.38 28.52
N LEU A 209 25.23 -7.46 27.74
CA LEU A 209 24.61 -8.71 28.19
C LEU A 209 25.29 -9.30 29.43
N THR A 210 26.63 -9.31 29.48
CA THR A 210 27.39 -9.83 30.63
C THR A 210 27.10 -9.06 31.92
N ASN A 211 27.14 -7.73 31.85
CA ASN A 211 26.80 -6.87 32.99
C ASN A 211 25.36 -7.14 33.47
N ASN A 212 24.45 -7.27 32.51
CA ASN A 212 23.03 -7.48 32.78
C ASN A 212 22.76 -8.85 33.41
N ILE A 213 23.44 -9.91 32.97
CA ILE A 213 23.41 -11.23 33.62
C ILE A 213 23.86 -11.12 35.09
N GLY A 214 24.99 -10.45 35.35
CA GLY A 214 25.50 -10.24 36.71
C GLY A 214 24.49 -9.50 37.60
N ASN A 215 23.91 -8.40 37.08
CA ASN A 215 22.89 -7.62 37.78
C ASN A 215 21.63 -8.45 38.06
N PHE A 216 21.18 -9.25 37.10
CA PHE A 216 20.02 -10.12 37.25
C PHE A 216 20.25 -11.19 38.32
N ILE A 217 21.40 -11.88 38.28
CA ILE A 217 21.78 -12.88 39.29
C ILE A 217 21.84 -12.25 40.68
N MET A 218 22.45 -11.07 40.81
CA MET A 218 22.56 -10.37 42.09
C MET A 218 21.18 -10.01 42.66
N ARG A 219 20.29 -9.46 41.82
CA ARG A 219 18.95 -8.98 42.24
C ARG A 219 17.96 -10.13 42.48
N LYS A 220 17.91 -11.10 41.58
CA LYS A 220 16.91 -12.18 41.59
C LYS A 220 17.40 -13.44 42.29
N ARG A 221 18.71 -13.55 42.57
CA ARG A 221 19.36 -14.75 43.17
C ARG A 221 19.11 -16.04 42.37
N ILE A 222 18.85 -15.91 41.07
CA ILE A 222 18.59 -17.01 40.13
C ILE A 222 19.74 -17.04 39.12
N LYS A 223 20.30 -18.23 38.86
CA LYS A 223 21.28 -18.41 37.78
C LYS A 223 20.58 -18.31 36.43
N VAL A 224 21.21 -17.58 35.51
CA VAL A 224 20.69 -17.33 34.16
C VAL A 224 21.86 -17.38 33.17
N LYS A 225 21.59 -17.83 31.93
CA LYS A 225 22.53 -17.77 30.81
C LYS A 225 22.29 -16.53 29.94
N GLY A 226 23.07 -16.36 28.88
CA GLY A 226 22.88 -15.30 27.90
C GLY A 226 22.58 -15.85 26.51
N ILE A 227 21.69 -15.17 25.79
CA ILE A 227 21.45 -15.34 24.35
C ILE A 227 21.63 -13.97 23.71
N LEU A 228 22.54 -13.88 22.74
CA LEU A 228 22.74 -12.70 21.90
C LEU A 228 22.25 -13.01 20.48
N VAL A 229 21.26 -12.26 20.00
CA VAL A 229 20.77 -12.34 18.63
C VAL A 229 21.27 -11.15 17.82
N GLY A 230 22.05 -11.41 16.78
CA GLY A 230 22.64 -10.39 15.91
C GLY A 230 21.99 -10.32 14.53
N ASN A 231 21.71 -9.11 14.04
CA ASN A 231 21.39 -8.83 12.63
C ASN A 231 22.50 -7.96 12.01
N PRO A 232 23.67 -8.53 11.67
CA PRO A 232 24.76 -7.81 11.03
C PRO A 232 24.43 -7.49 9.57
N PHE A 233 24.98 -6.38 9.07
CA PHE A 233 24.74 -5.86 7.71
C PHE A 233 23.25 -5.71 7.37
N CYS A 234 22.42 -5.32 8.34
CA CYS A 234 20.95 -5.34 8.22
C CYS A 234 20.38 -4.41 7.13
N GLU A 235 21.15 -3.41 6.67
CA GLU A 235 20.77 -2.49 5.59
C GLU A 235 21.17 -3.00 4.20
N GLU A 236 21.93 -4.09 4.10
CA GLU A 236 22.34 -4.68 2.83
C GLU A 236 21.36 -5.80 2.41
N PRO A 237 21.09 -5.97 1.10
CA PRO A 237 20.45 -7.18 0.57
C PRO A 237 21.18 -8.45 1.01
N LEU A 238 20.45 -9.55 1.23
CA LEU A 238 21.03 -10.81 1.74
C LEU A 238 22.22 -11.30 0.91
N ASP A 239 22.13 -11.21 -0.42
CA ASP A 239 23.18 -11.64 -1.35
C ASP A 239 24.48 -10.81 -1.25
N ASN A 240 24.39 -9.60 -0.69
CA ASN A 240 25.55 -8.72 -0.47
C ASN A 240 26.20 -8.94 0.90
N ARG A 241 25.57 -9.70 1.80
CA ARG A 241 26.08 -9.94 3.15
C ARG A 241 27.15 -11.03 3.13
N PRO A 242 28.12 -10.99 4.06
CA PRO A 242 29.04 -12.11 4.25
C PRO A 242 28.28 -13.43 4.47
N PRO A 243 28.54 -14.48 3.68
CA PRO A 243 27.90 -15.77 3.92
C PRO A 243 28.35 -16.38 5.25
N LYS A 244 27.50 -17.24 5.83
CA LYS A 244 27.84 -17.99 7.05
C LYS A 244 29.14 -18.78 6.82
N GLY A 245 30.13 -18.59 7.68
CA GLY A 245 31.45 -19.24 7.56
C GLY A 245 32.42 -18.61 6.54
N SER A 246 32.11 -17.44 5.98
CA SER A 246 33.05 -16.71 5.12
C SER A 246 34.24 -16.13 5.90
N GLN A 247 35.31 -15.74 5.20
CA GLN A 247 36.43 -15.01 5.82
C GLN A 247 36.04 -13.62 6.35
N LYS A 248 34.93 -13.04 5.86
CA LYS A 248 34.40 -11.79 6.40
C LYS A 248 33.55 -12.12 7.63
N PRO A 249 33.91 -11.62 8.82
CA PRO A 249 33.18 -11.93 10.04
C PRO A 249 31.78 -11.29 10.04
N LEU A 250 30.80 -11.98 10.63
CA LEU A 250 29.47 -11.45 10.95
C LEU A 250 29.42 -10.86 12.37
N PHE A 251 30.25 -11.41 13.25
CA PHE A 251 30.48 -10.95 14.62
C PHE A 251 31.96 -10.68 14.83
N ALA A 252 32.31 -9.70 15.66
CA ALA A 252 33.69 -9.48 16.07
C ALA A 252 34.29 -10.77 16.68
N LYS A 253 35.55 -11.05 16.38
CA LYS A 253 36.22 -12.29 16.84
C LYS A 253 36.23 -12.36 18.37
N GLU A 254 36.57 -11.25 19.00
CA GLU A 254 36.63 -11.11 20.46
C GLU A 254 35.26 -11.33 21.11
N LEU A 255 34.16 -11.02 20.38
CA LEU A 255 32.80 -11.28 20.85
C LEU A 255 32.52 -12.78 20.91
N ILE A 256 32.87 -13.52 19.85
CA ILE A 256 32.67 -14.97 19.82
C ILE A 256 33.53 -15.64 20.89
N GLU A 257 34.81 -15.28 21.01
CA GLU A 257 35.71 -15.83 22.04
C GLU A 257 35.17 -15.55 23.47
N SER A 258 34.67 -14.34 23.71
CA SER A 258 34.04 -13.98 24.99
C SER A 258 32.75 -14.75 25.24
N ALA A 259 31.93 -14.97 24.20
CA ALA A 259 30.69 -15.74 24.31
C ALA A 259 30.96 -17.19 24.68
N GLU A 260 31.92 -17.82 24.02
CA GLU A 260 32.34 -19.19 24.29
C GLU A 260 32.86 -19.33 25.73
N ALA A 261 33.76 -18.44 26.15
CA ALA A 261 34.35 -18.45 27.50
C ALA A 261 33.28 -18.31 28.61
N GLN A 262 32.20 -17.58 28.34
CA GLN A 262 31.13 -17.31 29.32
C GLN A 262 29.93 -18.26 29.17
N GLY A 263 29.91 -19.10 28.13
CA GLY A 263 28.77 -19.96 27.79
C GLY A 263 27.52 -19.16 27.43
N ILE A 264 27.69 -18.08 26.66
CA ILE A 264 26.64 -17.27 26.05
C ILE A 264 26.38 -17.82 24.63
N THR A 265 25.12 -18.01 24.28
CA THR A 265 24.73 -18.44 22.94
C THR A 265 24.65 -17.23 22.01
N VAL A 266 25.21 -17.32 20.82
CA VAL A 266 25.14 -16.27 19.79
C VAL A 266 24.39 -16.83 18.58
N LEU A 267 23.39 -16.10 18.10
CA LEU A 267 22.54 -16.50 16.97
C LEU A 267 22.45 -15.36 15.95
N LEU A 268 22.28 -15.68 14.67
CA LEU A 268 21.84 -14.69 13.70
C LEU A 268 20.32 -14.58 13.73
N SER A 269 19.79 -13.38 13.55
CA SER A 269 18.35 -13.21 13.33
C SER A 269 17.88 -13.92 12.04
N THR A 270 18.76 -14.06 11.05
CA THR A 270 18.49 -14.85 9.84
C THR A 270 18.33 -16.35 10.12
N ASP A 271 18.98 -16.88 11.16
CA ASP A 271 18.77 -18.28 11.56
C ASP A 271 17.35 -18.48 12.11
N LEU A 272 16.82 -17.48 12.82
CA LEU A 272 15.44 -17.49 13.31
C LEU A 272 14.41 -17.34 12.19
N TYR A 273 14.80 -16.74 11.05
CA TYR A 273 13.94 -16.65 9.87
C TYR A 273 13.87 -17.97 9.10
N GLU A 274 14.93 -18.78 9.15
CA GLU A 274 15.05 -20.07 8.45
C GLU A 274 14.47 -21.25 9.23
N ALA A 275 14.16 -21.07 10.53
CA ALA A 275 13.71 -22.12 11.45
C ALA A 275 12.20 -22.39 11.36
#